data_AF-A0A0M0JLQ1-F1
#
_entry.id   AF-A0A0M0JLQ1-F1
#
_cell.length_a   1.000
_cell.length_b   1.000
_cell.length_c   1.000
_cell.angle_alpha   90.00
_cell.angle_beta   90.00
_cell.angle_gamma   90.00
#
_symmetry.space_group_name_H-M   'P 1'
#
loop_
_entity.id
_entity.type
_entity.pdbx_description
1 polymer ?
#
loop_
_entity_poly.entity_id
_entity_poly.type
_entity_poly.pdbx_seq_one_letter_code
_entity_poly.pdbx_strand_id
1 'polypeptide(L)'
;MSDPMACPICLERYTDASLLPACGHSFCGACIDALPTARVNGVREAKCPLCRSPFTPGSQVPNWSLRESSAAASPRRRALSPPPAQPQAPAVVHPHVERRRRDPSAALLAQLGVPPGLARIAMAEADKVAARIFLLDNSGSTNSVDGHVLKGEHLVSATRWEEICASAHDACRLGIATGVPCEFHLLNPPRGGGGETAVEGEDFLCTATDADADRLRIFLRRVTPQGVTPLAERLRSMWPRFEALATARSSTHSAHVSFLIIMTDGAPTPPNSGVPTPQAAAAALNALRRLTQQFALRLVVRLCTDEEAAVSFWNEADAEVELPLDVLDDLGGEAAEVHNKGNGWLAYSPALHLLRESGTTIGLLDLLDERKLRPGEAAVLAGLLNLFWTSPCMQVLAGLLLDGGDEALPDWQYEQAEFVNALASRSMRAGTAFDARRRKLVPIVDATALKSKAAPRLDTDNYTDIARTMSTFPESETITDVHRDWEPTASTMSTFRPLEAFIGGLFIGVACGVYMLFSRRIAGCSGALKALLLGPHETSKIAFTGGLLSGGALMKVLLPSSFSAPPAPSLVLAFSGICVGIGTALANGCTSGHGLCGLSRLSYRSFVAVPIFM
;
A
#
# COMPACT_ATOMS: atom_id res chain seq x y z
N MET A 1 15.85 23.82 24.26
CA MET A 1 16.13 23.00 23.06
C MET A 1 15.47 23.71 21.89
N SER A 2 16.23 24.14 20.89
CA SER A 2 15.70 24.79 19.69
C SER A 2 14.86 23.80 18.89
N ASP A 3 13.61 24.16 18.57
CA ASP A 3 12.72 23.35 17.72
C ASP A 3 13.45 23.03 16.40
N PRO A 4 13.70 21.74 16.06
CA PRO A 4 14.37 21.37 14.82
C PRO A 4 13.60 21.82 13.56
N MET A 5 12.32 22.16 13.72
CA MET A 5 11.45 22.68 12.66
C MET A 5 11.42 24.21 12.59
N ALA A 6 12.16 24.92 13.45
CA ALA A 6 12.25 26.37 13.43
C ALA A 6 13.42 26.86 12.56
N CYS A 7 13.15 27.90 11.77
CA CYS A 7 14.15 28.60 11.00
C CYS A 7 15.12 29.34 11.94
N PRO A 8 16.44 29.19 11.79
CA PRO A 8 17.42 29.83 12.68
C PRO A 8 17.46 31.37 12.63
N ILE A 9 16.79 31.99 11.64
CA ILE A 9 16.76 33.45 11.47
C ILE A 9 15.51 34.05 12.14
N CYS A 10 14.31 33.62 11.74
CA CYS A 10 13.07 34.14 12.33
C CYS A 10 12.64 33.42 13.61
N LEU A 11 13.26 32.28 13.93
CA LEU A 11 12.94 31.40 15.07
C LEU A 11 11.50 30.84 15.05
N GLU A 12 10.78 31.04 13.94
CA GLU A 12 9.47 30.45 13.66
C GLU A 12 9.61 29.22 12.75
N ARG A 13 8.56 28.41 12.63
CA ARG A 13 8.57 27.24 11.73
C ARG A 13 8.79 27.63 10.27
N TYR A 14 9.46 26.75 9.51
CA TYR A 14 9.76 27.01 8.10
C TYR A 14 8.49 27.19 7.25
N THR A 15 8.35 28.31 6.55
CA THR A 15 7.21 28.58 5.64
C THR A 15 7.52 28.36 4.16
N ASP A 16 8.80 28.39 3.79
CA ASP A 16 9.33 28.16 2.45
C ASP A 16 10.80 27.75 2.60
N ALA A 17 11.04 26.52 3.11
CA ALA A 17 12.38 26.10 3.50
C ALA A 17 13.30 26.01 2.29
N SER A 18 14.38 26.79 2.29
CA SER A 18 15.34 26.89 1.21
C SER A 18 16.72 26.55 1.72
N LEU A 19 17.39 25.67 0.99
CA LEU A 19 18.71 25.12 1.26
C LEU A 19 19.77 25.95 0.56
N LEU A 20 20.84 26.31 1.26
CA LEU A 20 22.04 26.89 0.65
C LEU A 20 22.95 25.76 0.14
N PRO A 21 23.16 25.60 -1.18
CA PRO A 21 23.88 24.43 -1.73
C PRO A 21 25.31 24.31 -1.23
N ALA A 22 25.98 25.43 -0.98
CA ALA A 22 27.38 25.46 -0.56
C ALA A 22 27.63 24.93 0.88
N CYS A 23 26.60 24.87 1.73
CA CYS A 23 26.79 24.47 3.13
C CYS A 23 25.66 23.61 3.72
N GLY A 24 24.58 23.37 3.00
CA GLY A 24 23.47 22.52 3.43
C GLY A 24 22.60 23.10 4.55
N HIS A 25 22.80 24.35 4.96
CA HIS A 25 21.93 25.00 5.95
C HIS A 25 20.63 25.46 5.30
N SER A 26 19.52 25.30 6.04
CA SER A 26 18.19 25.67 5.58
C SER A 26 17.66 26.88 6.33
N PHE A 27 16.98 27.77 5.61
CA PHE A 27 16.33 28.97 6.14
C PHE A 27 15.02 29.21 5.39
N CYS A 28 14.09 30.03 5.91
CA CYS A 28 12.94 30.47 5.11
C CYS A 28 13.42 31.31 3.92
N GLY A 29 12.81 31.18 2.73
CA GLY A 29 13.15 31.96 1.54
C GLY A 29 13.21 33.47 1.82
N ALA A 30 12.17 34.02 2.44
CA ALA A 30 12.13 35.43 2.83
C ALA A 30 13.25 35.84 3.83
N CYS A 31 13.71 34.91 4.67
CA CYS A 31 14.82 35.18 5.60
C CYS A 31 16.18 35.17 4.89
N ILE A 32 16.36 34.35 3.86
CA ILE A 32 17.57 34.36 3.02
C ILE A 32 17.63 35.67 2.22
N ASP A 33 16.51 36.06 1.62
CA ASP A 33 16.44 37.27 0.78
C ASP A 33 16.65 38.56 1.58
N ALA A 34 16.39 38.53 2.89
CA ALA A 34 16.62 39.63 3.82
C ALA A 34 18.08 39.72 4.31
N LEU A 35 18.96 38.77 3.98
CA LEU A 35 20.36 38.81 4.43
C LEU A 35 21.14 39.95 3.75
N PRO A 36 21.99 40.67 4.50
CA PRO A 36 22.80 41.74 3.93
C PRO A 36 23.80 41.18 2.91
N THR A 37 23.77 41.75 1.71
CA THR A 37 24.65 41.38 0.59
C THR A 37 25.80 42.38 0.45
N ALA A 38 27.00 41.90 0.14
CA ALA A 38 28.15 42.71 -0.28
C ALA A 38 28.47 42.44 -1.76
N ARG A 39 29.12 43.40 -2.44
CA ARG A 39 29.67 43.15 -3.79
C ARG A 39 31.13 42.77 -3.67
N VAL A 40 31.48 41.58 -4.15
CA VAL A 40 32.84 41.08 -4.24
C VAL A 40 33.08 40.70 -5.70
N ASN A 41 34.12 41.26 -6.33
CA ASN A 41 34.44 41.04 -7.75
C ASN A 41 33.25 41.25 -8.72
N GLY A 42 32.40 42.23 -8.43
CA GLY A 42 31.23 42.56 -9.26
C GLY A 42 29.99 41.69 -9.04
N VAL A 43 30.09 40.60 -8.25
CA VAL A 43 28.99 39.69 -7.93
C VAL A 43 28.42 40.01 -6.56
N ARG A 44 27.09 39.94 -6.41
CA ARG A 44 26.43 40.05 -5.10
C ARG A 44 26.62 38.75 -4.34
N GLU A 45 27.22 38.81 -3.16
CA GLU A 45 27.41 37.68 -2.26
C GLU A 45 26.78 37.97 -0.90
N ALA A 46 26.20 36.93 -0.30
CA ALA A 46 25.76 36.90 1.09
C ALA A 46 26.52 35.80 1.84
N LYS A 47 26.50 35.85 3.17
CA LYS A 47 27.14 34.83 4.03
C LYS A 47 26.08 34.09 4.82
N CYS A 48 26.20 32.76 4.90
CA CYS A 48 25.34 31.94 5.73
C CYS A 48 25.45 32.37 7.21
N PRO A 49 24.35 32.65 7.93
CA PRO A 49 24.40 33.08 9.33
C PRO A 49 24.98 32.05 10.30
N LEU A 50 24.91 30.76 9.96
CA LEU A 50 25.35 29.66 10.83
C LEU A 50 26.84 29.35 10.64
N CYS A 51 27.29 29.14 9.40
CA CYS A 51 28.66 28.72 9.12
C CYS A 51 29.52 29.77 8.40
N ARG A 52 28.94 30.94 8.06
CA ARG A 52 29.59 32.05 7.33
C ARG A 52 30.11 31.72 5.93
N SER A 53 29.77 30.55 5.38
CA SER A 53 30.09 30.19 4.00
C SER A 53 29.44 31.19 3.02
N PRO A 54 30.18 31.71 2.02
CA PRO A 54 29.64 32.63 1.03
C PRO A 54 28.68 31.90 0.08
N PHE A 55 27.63 32.60 -0.35
CA PHE A 55 26.71 32.12 -1.38
C PHE A 55 26.16 33.30 -2.19
N THR A 56 25.75 33.02 -3.42
CA THR A 56 25.11 33.99 -4.31
C THR A 56 23.60 34.01 -4.03
N PRO A 57 22.99 35.14 -3.66
CA PRO A 57 21.54 35.24 -3.50
C PRO A 57 20.82 34.82 -4.80
N GLY A 58 19.84 33.93 -4.69
CA GLY A 58 19.13 33.31 -5.81
C GLY A 58 19.64 31.90 -6.19
N SER A 59 20.78 31.45 -5.66
CA SER A 59 21.27 30.08 -5.88
C SER A 59 20.72 29.05 -4.90
N GLN A 60 19.88 29.47 -3.95
CA GLN A 60 19.21 28.56 -3.02
C GLN A 60 18.28 27.58 -3.74
N VAL A 61 18.24 26.34 -3.26
CA VAL A 61 17.35 25.29 -3.77
C VAL A 61 16.29 24.94 -2.73
N PRO A 62 15.07 24.54 -3.12
CA PRO A 62 14.04 24.18 -2.16
C PRO A 62 14.47 22.95 -1.34
N ASN A 63 14.32 23.02 -0.01
CA ASN A 63 14.46 21.85 0.87
C ASN A 63 13.09 21.18 1.02
N TRP A 64 12.75 20.28 0.09
CA TRP A 64 11.45 19.63 0.02
C TRP A 64 11.06 18.88 1.30
N SER A 65 12.02 18.20 1.93
CA SER A 65 11.79 17.46 3.17
C SER A 65 11.33 18.38 4.32
N LEU A 66 11.97 19.56 4.48
CA LEU A 66 11.55 20.53 5.48
C LEU A 66 10.25 21.25 5.10
N ARG A 67 9.99 21.45 3.80
CA ARG A 67 8.75 22.06 3.29
C ARG A 67 7.54 21.16 3.53
N GLU A 68 7.64 19.87 3.28
CA GLU A 68 6.59 18.89 3.55
C GLU A 68 6.34 18.74 5.06
N SER A 69 7.42 18.64 5.83
CA SER A 69 7.35 18.48 7.29
C SER A 69 6.80 19.73 7.99
N SER A 70 7.03 20.93 7.46
CA SER A 70 6.47 22.17 8.02
C SER A 70 5.04 22.44 7.54
N ALA A 71 4.68 22.04 6.32
CA ALA A 71 3.32 22.11 5.79
C ALA A 71 2.35 21.18 6.54
N ALA A 72 2.82 20.01 7.00
CA ALA A 72 2.04 19.05 7.78
C ALA A 72 1.65 19.56 9.18
N ALA A 73 2.26 20.65 9.68
CA ALA A 73 2.21 21.00 11.09
C ALA A 73 1.74 22.44 11.41
N SER A 74 1.14 23.20 10.48
CA SER A 74 0.60 24.54 10.78
C SER A 74 -0.89 24.67 10.41
N PRO A 75 -1.79 24.92 11.38
CA PRO A 75 -3.20 25.22 11.12
C PRO A 75 -3.33 26.70 10.77
N ARG A 76 -2.75 27.13 9.64
CA ARG A 76 -3.04 28.42 9.02
C ARG A 76 -2.93 28.29 7.50
N ARG A 77 -4.06 27.98 6.86
CA ARG A 77 -4.32 28.33 5.46
C ARG A 77 -4.02 29.82 5.30
N ARG A 78 -2.88 30.17 4.70
CA ARG A 78 -2.68 31.51 4.17
C ARG A 78 -3.48 31.56 2.89
N ALA A 79 -4.56 32.35 2.91
CA ALA A 79 -5.35 32.66 1.73
C ALA A 79 -4.40 33.13 0.61
N LEU A 80 -4.22 32.27 -0.40
CA LEU A 80 -3.94 32.75 -1.74
C LEU A 80 -5.15 33.60 -2.12
N SER A 81 -4.91 34.83 -2.55
CA SER A 81 -5.96 35.67 -3.11
C SER A 81 -6.73 34.85 -4.15
N PRO A 82 -8.06 34.77 -4.06
CA PRO A 82 -8.83 34.01 -5.03
C PRO A 82 -8.52 34.57 -6.43
N PRO A 83 -8.43 33.72 -7.47
CA PRO A 83 -8.49 34.21 -8.83
C PRO A 83 -9.74 35.10 -8.98
N PRO A 84 -9.71 36.15 -9.82
CA PRO A 84 -10.82 37.06 -9.97
C PRO A 84 -12.10 36.25 -10.16
N ALA A 85 -13.08 36.53 -9.29
CA ALA A 85 -14.30 35.75 -9.15
C ALA A 85 -14.92 35.52 -10.54
N GLN A 86 -14.80 34.28 -11.02
CA GLN A 86 -15.75 33.80 -12.00
C GLN A 86 -17.12 33.83 -11.30
N PRO A 87 -18.17 34.33 -11.96
CA PRO A 87 -19.48 34.50 -11.35
C PRO A 87 -19.87 33.21 -10.64
N GLN A 88 -20.14 33.33 -9.34
CA GLN A 88 -20.51 32.21 -8.48
C GLN A 88 -21.64 31.44 -9.14
N ALA A 89 -21.31 30.25 -9.66
CA ALA A 89 -22.32 29.28 -10.02
C ALA A 89 -23.16 29.00 -8.76
N PRO A 90 -24.48 28.92 -8.87
CA PRO A 90 -25.36 28.72 -7.73
C PRO A 90 -24.93 27.49 -6.94
N ALA A 91 -25.09 27.54 -5.62
CA ALA A 91 -24.76 26.45 -4.70
C ALA A 91 -25.32 25.11 -5.21
N VAL A 92 -24.45 24.29 -5.79
CA VAL A 92 -24.81 22.93 -6.19
C VAL A 92 -24.90 22.12 -4.89
N VAL A 93 -26.13 21.89 -4.45
CA VAL A 93 -26.46 20.95 -3.37
C VAL A 93 -25.84 19.59 -3.75
N HIS A 94 -24.93 19.07 -2.93
CA HIS A 94 -24.23 17.82 -3.21
C HIS A 94 -24.96 16.64 -2.54
N PRO A 95 -25.68 15.78 -3.29
CA PRO A 95 -26.55 14.75 -2.72
C PRO A 95 -25.84 13.65 -1.91
N HIS A 96 -24.52 13.49 -2.03
CA HIS A 96 -23.77 12.44 -1.33
C HIS A 96 -23.30 12.79 0.08
N VAL A 97 -23.20 14.08 0.43
CA VAL A 97 -22.71 14.48 1.77
C VAL A 97 -23.77 14.19 2.85
N GLU A 98 -25.04 14.02 2.46
CA GLU A 98 -26.16 13.77 3.37
C GLU A 98 -26.74 12.35 3.32
N ARG A 99 -26.42 11.51 2.31
CA ARG A 99 -26.91 10.12 2.27
C ARG A 99 -26.18 9.29 3.34
N ARG A 100 -26.91 8.91 4.40
CA ARG A 100 -26.43 8.09 5.51
C ARG A 100 -25.77 6.81 4.97
N ARG A 101 -24.49 6.60 5.28
CA ARG A 101 -23.80 5.33 4.96
C ARG A 101 -24.56 4.18 5.58
N ARG A 102 -24.84 3.15 4.78
CA ARG A 102 -25.42 1.90 5.27
C ARG A 102 -24.34 1.16 6.06
N ASP A 103 -24.74 0.47 7.12
CA ASP A 103 -23.82 -0.43 7.80
C ASP A 103 -23.43 -1.57 6.84
N PRO A 104 -22.13 -1.92 6.77
CA PRO A 104 -21.65 -2.97 5.89
C PRO A 104 -22.32 -4.33 6.22
N SER A 105 -22.60 -5.13 5.19
CA SER A 105 -23.31 -6.40 5.29
C SER A 105 -22.49 -7.57 4.75
N ALA A 106 -22.01 -8.41 5.67
CA ALA A 106 -21.34 -9.67 5.33
C ALA A 106 -22.24 -10.63 4.53
N ALA A 107 -23.56 -10.58 4.76
CA ALA A 107 -24.51 -11.41 4.04
C ALA A 107 -24.62 -11.01 2.56
N LEU A 108 -24.62 -9.71 2.25
CA LEU A 108 -24.62 -9.23 0.87
C LEU A 108 -23.28 -9.53 0.17
N LEU A 109 -22.16 -9.40 0.87
CA LEU A 109 -20.84 -9.79 0.35
C LEU A 109 -20.77 -11.29 0.03
N ALA A 110 -21.34 -12.13 0.88
CA ALA A 110 -21.43 -13.57 0.62
C ALA A 110 -22.29 -13.90 -0.62
N GLN A 111 -23.37 -13.15 -0.88
CA GLN A 111 -24.17 -13.29 -2.11
C GLN A 111 -23.40 -12.90 -3.38
N LEU A 112 -22.40 -12.02 -3.25
CA LEU A 112 -21.47 -11.68 -4.33
C LEU A 112 -20.32 -12.69 -4.48
N GLY A 113 -20.32 -13.76 -3.67
CA GLY A 113 -19.28 -14.77 -3.66
C GLY A 113 -17.98 -14.33 -2.99
N VAL A 114 -17.98 -13.22 -2.24
CA VAL A 114 -16.78 -12.74 -1.53
C VAL A 114 -16.50 -13.65 -0.34
N PRO A 115 -15.29 -14.24 -0.24
CA PRO A 115 -14.92 -15.08 0.89
C PRO A 115 -14.97 -14.30 2.22
N PRO A 116 -15.35 -14.92 3.36
CA PRO A 116 -15.65 -14.18 4.58
C PRO A 116 -14.44 -13.42 5.17
N GLY A 117 -13.23 -13.97 5.06
CA GLY A 117 -12.02 -13.26 5.49
C GLY A 117 -11.77 -11.99 4.67
N LEU A 118 -11.99 -12.05 3.35
CA LEU A 118 -11.95 -10.86 2.49
C LEU A 118 -13.13 -9.93 2.75
N ALA A 119 -14.32 -10.45 3.00
CA ALA A 119 -15.49 -9.64 3.33
C ALA A 119 -15.22 -8.77 4.56
N ARG A 120 -14.62 -9.33 5.62
CA ARG A 120 -14.23 -8.55 6.82
C ARG A 120 -13.29 -7.39 6.48
N ILE A 121 -12.29 -7.62 5.63
CA ILE A 121 -11.34 -6.58 5.23
C ILE A 121 -12.03 -5.53 4.36
N ALA A 122 -12.84 -5.95 3.39
CA ALA A 122 -13.61 -5.05 2.53
C ALA A 122 -14.58 -4.17 3.33
N MET A 123 -15.21 -4.71 4.37
CA MET A 123 -16.06 -3.96 5.30
C MET A 123 -15.24 -2.97 6.14
N ALA A 124 -14.07 -3.37 6.65
CA ALA A 124 -13.18 -2.49 7.41
C ALA A 124 -12.54 -1.39 6.54
N GLU A 125 -12.42 -1.63 5.24
CA GLU A 125 -11.97 -0.65 4.26
C GLU A 125 -13.01 0.45 4.01
N ALA A 126 -14.29 0.20 4.25
CA ALA A 126 -15.34 1.19 4.02
C ALA A 126 -15.08 2.51 4.78
N ASP A 127 -14.46 2.42 5.97
CA ASP A 127 -14.07 3.58 6.77
C ASP A 127 -12.86 4.33 6.22
N LYS A 128 -12.11 3.75 5.27
CA LYS A 128 -10.95 4.37 4.61
C LYS A 128 -11.30 4.96 3.25
N VAL A 129 -12.41 4.53 2.65
CA VAL A 129 -12.82 4.94 1.30
C VAL A 129 -13.93 5.99 1.38
N ALA A 130 -13.70 7.15 0.75
CA ALA A 130 -14.67 8.24 0.71
C ALA A 130 -15.81 7.91 -0.25
N ALA A 131 -15.47 7.56 -1.48
CA ALA A 131 -16.38 7.21 -2.57
C ALA A 131 -15.63 6.43 -3.67
N ARG A 132 -16.39 5.68 -4.47
CA ARG A 132 -15.93 5.05 -5.71
C ARG A 132 -16.63 5.72 -6.90
N ILE A 133 -15.86 6.30 -7.80
CA ILE A 133 -16.38 7.03 -8.97
C ILE A 133 -16.06 6.19 -10.20
N PHE A 134 -17.07 5.66 -10.85
CA PHE A 134 -16.97 4.90 -12.09
C PHE A 134 -17.19 5.82 -13.28
N LEU A 135 -16.26 5.82 -14.23
CA LEU A 135 -16.38 6.46 -15.53
C LEU A 135 -16.57 5.36 -16.57
N LEU A 136 -17.79 5.28 -17.12
CA LEU A 136 -18.23 4.24 -18.03
C LEU A 136 -18.10 4.74 -19.47
N ASP A 137 -17.27 4.08 -20.25
CA ASP A 137 -17.13 4.34 -21.67
C ASP A 137 -18.38 3.88 -22.42
N ASN A 138 -19.12 4.85 -22.96
CA ASN A 138 -20.28 4.62 -23.83
C ASN A 138 -20.00 5.15 -25.25
N SER A 139 -18.75 5.09 -25.70
CA SER A 139 -18.34 5.42 -27.08
C SER A 139 -18.86 4.39 -28.08
N GLY A 140 -18.79 4.72 -29.38
CA GLY A 140 -19.30 3.85 -30.43
C GLY A 140 -18.57 2.50 -30.56
N SER A 141 -17.28 2.42 -30.18
CA SER A 141 -16.47 1.20 -30.23
C SER A 141 -17.01 0.09 -29.34
N THR A 142 -17.67 0.46 -28.24
CA THR A 142 -18.21 -0.49 -27.26
C THR A 142 -19.40 -1.33 -27.78
N ASN A 143 -19.90 -1.04 -28.99
CA ASN A 143 -20.90 -1.88 -29.68
C ASN A 143 -20.31 -3.18 -30.25
N SER A 144 -18.98 -3.35 -30.23
CA SER A 144 -18.30 -4.57 -30.68
C SER A 144 -18.77 -5.79 -29.88
N VAL A 145 -18.98 -6.92 -30.56
CA VAL A 145 -19.56 -8.17 -30.01
C VAL A 145 -18.48 -9.21 -29.69
N ASP A 146 -17.45 -8.76 -28.98
CA ASP A 146 -16.31 -9.55 -28.52
C ASP A 146 -16.18 -9.56 -26.98
N GLY A 147 -17.07 -8.84 -26.28
CA GLY A 147 -17.14 -8.82 -24.83
C GLY A 147 -17.78 -10.09 -24.25
N HIS A 148 -17.58 -10.28 -22.94
CA HIS A 148 -18.07 -11.46 -22.22
C HIS A 148 -18.73 -11.09 -20.89
N VAL A 149 -19.92 -11.64 -20.66
CA VAL A 149 -20.64 -11.49 -19.38
C VAL A 149 -20.79 -12.86 -18.71
N LEU A 150 -20.44 -12.93 -17.43
CA LEU A 150 -20.66 -14.12 -16.63
C LEU A 150 -22.14 -14.21 -16.21
N LYS A 151 -22.85 -15.24 -16.68
CA LYS A 151 -24.22 -15.56 -16.27
C LYS A 151 -24.23 -16.90 -15.54
N GLY A 152 -24.25 -16.84 -14.20
CA GLY A 152 -24.05 -18.02 -13.36
C GLY A 152 -22.62 -18.54 -13.54
N GLU A 153 -22.49 -19.75 -14.09
CA GLU A 153 -21.19 -20.39 -14.36
C GLU A 153 -20.80 -20.37 -15.85
N HIS A 154 -21.51 -19.58 -16.67
CA HIS A 154 -21.30 -19.55 -18.11
C HIS A 154 -20.88 -18.15 -18.56
N LEU A 155 -19.74 -18.07 -19.24
CA LEU A 155 -19.36 -16.87 -20.00
C LEU A 155 -20.19 -16.83 -21.28
N VAL A 156 -20.97 -15.77 -21.44
CA VAL A 156 -21.85 -15.54 -22.59
C VAL A 156 -21.30 -14.37 -23.37
N SER A 157 -21.20 -14.52 -24.70
CA SER A 157 -20.81 -13.43 -25.59
C SER A 157 -21.82 -12.28 -25.48
N ALA A 158 -21.30 -11.08 -25.41
CA ALA A 158 -22.02 -9.84 -25.19
C ALA A 158 -21.32 -8.71 -25.96
N THR A 159 -21.93 -7.54 -26.02
CA THR A 159 -21.17 -6.34 -26.43
C THR A 159 -20.24 -5.88 -25.31
N ARG A 160 -19.17 -5.16 -25.66
CA ARG A 160 -18.30 -4.52 -24.64
C ARG A 160 -19.11 -3.58 -23.74
N TRP A 161 -20.12 -2.89 -24.27
CA TRP A 161 -21.05 -2.08 -23.47
C TRP A 161 -21.88 -2.91 -22.47
N GLU A 162 -22.35 -4.08 -22.88
CA GLU A 162 -23.07 -4.99 -21.99
C GLU A 162 -22.17 -5.54 -20.88
N GLU A 163 -20.89 -5.79 -21.18
CA GLU A 163 -19.85 -6.13 -20.20
C GLU A 163 -19.64 -5.00 -19.18
N ILE A 164 -19.40 -3.76 -19.65
CA ILE A 164 -19.27 -2.57 -18.79
C ILE A 164 -20.51 -2.40 -17.89
N CYS A 165 -21.70 -2.58 -18.45
CA CYS A 165 -22.95 -2.50 -17.68
C CYS A 165 -23.07 -3.58 -16.60
N ALA A 166 -22.61 -4.80 -16.88
CA ALA A 166 -22.61 -5.89 -15.93
C ALA A 166 -21.64 -5.61 -14.77
N SER A 167 -20.40 -5.22 -15.07
CA SER A 167 -19.41 -4.83 -14.05
C SER A 167 -19.89 -3.64 -13.23
N ALA A 168 -20.48 -2.60 -13.84
CA ALA A 168 -21.04 -1.46 -13.12
C ALA A 168 -22.17 -1.88 -12.15
N HIS A 169 -23.00 -2.83 -12.54
CA HIS A 169 -24.06 -3.35 -11.69
C HIS A 169 -23.51 -4.16 -10.50
N ASP A 170 -22.51 -5.01 -10.72
CA ASP A 170 -21.88 -5.78 -9.65
C ASP A 170 -21.08 -4.87 -8.69
N ALA A 171 -20.39 -3.85 -9.21
CA ALA A 171 -19.74 -2.82 -8.42
C ALA A 171 -20.73 -2.01 -7.57
N CYS A 172 -21.93 -1.71 -8.09
CA CYS A 172 -22.99 -1.08 -7.33
C CYS A 172 -23.43 -1.95 -6.14
N ARG A 173 -23.63 -3.26 -6.38
CA ARG A 173 -23.97 -4.20 -5.31
C ARG A 173 -22.86 -4.31 -4.27
N LEU A 174 -21.59 -4.31 -4.69
CA LEU A 174 -20.46 -4.27 -3.76
C LEU A 174 -20.45 -2.98 -2.93
N GLY A 175 -20.66 -1.82 -3.56
CA GLY A 175 -20.81 -0.53 -2.87
C GLY A 175 -21.88 -0.57 -1.78
N ILE A 176 -23.07 -1.06 -2.13
CA ILE A 176 -24.18 -1.24 -1.17
C ILE A 176 -23.82 -2.23 -0.06
N ALA A 177 -23.13 -3.33 -0.38
CA ALA A 177 -22.73 -4.35 0.59
C ALA A 177 -21.65 -3.83 1.57
N THR A 178 -20.73 -3.00 1.10
CA THR A 178 -19.68 -2.36 1.92
C THR A 178 -20.13 -1.07 2.61
N GLY A 179 -21.25 -0.47 2.20
CA GLY A 179 -21.67 0.85 2.68
C GLY A 179 -20.89 2.02 2.08
N VAL A 180 -20.02 1.78 1.09
CA VAL A 180 -19.26 2.81 0.38
C VAL A 180 -20.10 3.38 -0.77
N PRO A 181 -20.28 4.70 -0.84
CA PRO A 181 -21.07 5.31 -1.91
C PRO A 181 -20.37 5.17 -3.28
N CYS A 182 -21.16 4.84 -4.30
CA CYS A 182 -20.71 4.72 -5.68
C CYS A 182 -21.38 5.75 -6.58
N GLU A 183 -20.61 6.31 -7.51
CA GLU A 183 -21.09 7.21 -8.57
C GLU A 183 -20.79 6.62 -9.93
N PHE A 184 -21.76 6.56 -10.82
CA PHE A 184 -21.61 6.01 -12.18
C PHE A 184 -21.80 7.13 -13.20
N HIS A 185 -20.70 7.60 -13.81
CA HIS A 185 -20.66 8.69 -14.78
C HIS A 185 -20.48 8.13 -16.19
N LEU A 186 -21.22 8.66 -17.17
CA LEU A 186 -21.00 8.32 -18.58
C LEU A 186 -19.82 9.13 -19.14
N LEU A 187 -19.04 8.53 -20.04
CA LEU A 187 -17.96 9.21 -20.75
C LEU A 187 -18.50 10.27 -21.73
N ASN A 188 -19.51 9.88 -22.51
CA ASN A 188 -20.23 10.70 -23.47
C ASN A 188 -21.66 10.96 -22.96
N PRO A 189 -21.86 11.95 -22.08
CA PRO A 189 -23.19 12.29 -21.59
C PRO A 189 -24.10 12.79 -22.73
N PRO A 190 -25.40 12.49 -22.71
CA PRO A 190 -26.34 12.87 -23.76
C PRO A 190 -26.48 14.39 -23.92
N ARG A 191 -26.23 15.19 -22.86
CA ARG A 191 -26.24 16.66 -22.91
C ARG A 191 -24.94 17.28 -23.45
N GLY A 192 -23.94 16.46 -23.80
CA GLY A 192 -22.61 16.89 -24.23
C GLY A 192 -21.75 17.40 -23.07
N GLY A 193 -20.45 17.04 -23.06
CA GLY A 193 -19.51 17.41 -21.97
C GLY A 193 -19.11 18.90 -21.92
N GLY A 194 -19.78 19.76 -22.70
CA GLY A 194 -19.45 21.16 -22.92
C GLY A 194 -20.47 22.11 -22.31
N GLY A 195 -20.44 22.30 -20.99
CA GLY A 195 -21.02 23.48 -20.34
C GLY A 195 -22.49 23.38 -19.94
N GLU A 196 -22.81 22.55 -18.95
CA GLU A 196 -23.91 22.71 -17.98
C GLU A 196 -23.55 21.82 -16.78
N THR A 197 -23.96 22.18 -15.57
CA THR A 197 -23.72 21.34 -14.37
C THR A 197 -24.26 19.93 -14.60
N ALA A 198 -23.41 18.92 -14.43
CA ALA A 198 -23.79 17.51 -14.62
C ALA A 198 -25.07 17.18 -13.85
N VAL A 199 -26.01 16.47 -14.49
CA VAL A 199 -27.33 16.16 -13.94
C VAL A 199 -27.41 14.71 -13.49
N GLU A 200 -27.76 14.47 -12.21
CA GLU A 200 -28.01 13.12 -11.69
C GLU A 200 -29.26 12.52 -12.36
N GLY A 201 -29.13 11.29 -12.88
CA GLY A 201 -30.16 10.58 -13.63
C GLY A 201 -30.07 10.74 -15.15
N GLU A 202 -29.23 11.67 -15.64
CA GLU A 202 -28.95 11.84 -17.07
C GLU A 202 -27.46 11.61 -17.40
N ASP A 203 -26.56 12.31 -16.70
CA ASP A 203 -25.11 12.23 -16.97
C ASP A 203 -24.39 11.25 -16.04
N PHE A 204 -24.93 11.09 -14.83
CA PHE A 204 -24.41 10.18 -13.81
C PHE A 204 -25.49 9.70 -12.85
N LEU A 205 -25.21 8.66 -12.07
CA LEU A 205 -26.10 8.18 -11.01
C LEU A 205 -25.35 7.87 -9.72
N CYS A 206 -25.90 8.35 -8.61
CA CYS A 206 -25.42 8.09 -7.25
C CYS A 206 -26.14 6.91 -6.61
N THR A 207 -25.41 5.91 -6.14
CA THR A 207 -26.00 4.71 -5.51
C THR A 207 -25.52 4.52 -4.06
N ALA A 208 -26.46 4.15 -3.19
CA ALA A 208 -26.19 3.82 -1.79
C ALA A 208 -27.13 2.75 -1.22
N THR A 209 -28.27 2.50 -1.87
CA THR A 209 -29.32 1.61 -1.38
C THR A 209 -29.68 0.53 -2.40
N ASP A 210 -30.35 -0.54 -1.96
CA ASP A 210 -30.80 -1.62 -2.84
C ASP A 210 -31.71 -1.09 -3.99
N ALA A 211 -32.55 -0.09 -3.71
CA ALA A 211 -33.39 0.55 -4.73
C ALA A 211 -32.58 1.30 -5.80
N ASP A 212 -31.36 1.75 -5.48
CA ASP A 212 -30.50 2.42 -6.45
C ASP A 212 -29.87 1.44 -7.45
N ALA A 213 -29.77 0.15 -7.12
CA ALA A 213 -29.29 -0.87 -8.07
C ALA A 213 -30.26 -1.02 -9.26
N ASP A 214 -31.57 -1.04 -8.99
CA ASP A 214 -32.60 -1.07 -10.03
C ASP A 214 -32.61 0.24 -10.84
N ARG A 215 -32.42 1.39 -10.18
CA ARG A 215 -32.29 2.68 -10.87
C ARG A 215 -31.08 2.72 -11.80
N LEU A 216 -29.93 2.19 -11.38
CA LEU A 216 -28.73 2.08 -12.22
C LEU A 216 -29.00 1.21 -13.44
N ARG A 217 -29.63 0.05 -13.25
CA ARG A 217 -29.99 -0.84 -14.34
C ARG A 217 -30.92 -0.15 -15.35
N ILE A 218 -31.90 0.63 -14.90
CA ILE A 218 -32.81 1.38 -15.78
C ILE A 218 -32.05 2.51 -16.49
N PHE A 219 -31.17 3.21 -15.78
CA PHE A 219 -30.34 4.28 -16.33
C PHE A 219 -29.47 3.77 -17.48
N LEU A 220 -28.67 2.73 -17.24
CA LEU A 220 -27.74 2.17 -18.24
C LEU A 220 -28.47 1.59 -19.46
N ARG A 221 -29.65 1.00 -19.29
CA ARG A 221 -30.47 0.48 -20.41
C ARG A 221 -30.98 1.55 -21.37
N ARG A 222 -31.02 2.81 -20.96
CA ARG A 222 -31.44 3.94 -21.81
C ARG A 222 -30.29 4.52 -22.63
N VAL A 223 -29.06 4.19 -22.26
CA VAL A 223 -27.86 4.70 -22.93
C VAL A 223 -27.59 3.85 -24.16
N THR A 224 -27.42 4.51 -25.30
CA THR A 224 -26.95 3.89 -26.54
C THR A 224 -25.50 4.29 -26.75
N PRO A 225 -24.56 3.33 -26.92
CA PRO A 225 -23.17 3.69 -27.11
C PRO A 225 -22.93 4.40 -28.43
N GLN A 226 -22.31 5.58 -28.36
CA GLN A 226 -22.11 6.47 -29.48
C GLN A 226 -20.99 7.49 -29.19
N GLY A 227 -20.43 8.06 -30.24
CA GLY A 227 -19.39 9.07 -30.13
C GLY A 227 -17.98 8.48 -30.03
N VAL A 228 -17.07 9.27 -29.48
CA VAL A 228 -15.63 9.00 -29.41
C VAL A 228 -15.21 8.77 -27.94
N THR A 229 -13.93 8.66 -27.64
CA THR A 229 -13.38 8.47 -26.28
C THR A 229 -12.65 9.74 -25.79
N PRO A 230 -13.35 10.87 -25.51
CA PRO A 230 -12.76 12.16 -25.14
C PRO A 230 -12.39 12.21 -23.64
N LEU A 231 -11.48 11.34 -23.21
CA LEU A 231 -11.16 11.14 -21.80
C LEU A 231 -10.67 12.42 -21.11
N ALA A 232 -9.78 13.18 -21.77
CA ALA A 232 -9.18 14.38 -21.20
C ALA A 232 -10.22 15.50 -20.94
N GLU A 233 -11.14 15.71 -21.87
CA GLU A 233 -12.25 16.67 -21.74
C GLU A 233 -13.20 16.24 -20.62
N ARG A 234 -13.53 14.95 -20.58
CA ARG A 234 -14.46 14.44 -19.57
C ARG A 234 -13.89 14.58 -18.16
N LEU A 235 -12.63 14.20 -17.94
CA LEU A 235 -11.95 14.37 -16.65
C LEU A 235 -11.90 15.84 -16.22
N ARG A 236 -11.65 16.77 -17.15
CA ARG A 236 -11.71 18.21 -16.87
C ARG A 236 -13.12 18.67 -16.49
N SER A 237 -14.17 18.16 -17.15
CA SER A 237 -15.56 18.50 -16.80
C SER A 237 -15.96 17.99 -15.41
N MET A 238 -15.37 16.89 -14.95
CA MET A 238 -15.62 16.31 -13.64
C MET A 238 -14.83 17.00 -12.51
N TRP A 239 -13.95 17.94 -12.83
CA TRP A 239 -13.12 18.63 -11.84
C TRP A 239 -13.89 19.24 -10.65
N PRO A 240 -15.01 19.98 -10.86
CA PRO A 240 -15.78 20.51 -9.74
C PRO A 240 -16.35 19.41 -8.83
N ARG A 241 -16.58 18.20 -9.36
CA ARG A 241 -17.02 17.04 -8.58
C ARG A 241 -15.93 16.57 -7.62
N PHE A 242 -14.68 16.46 -8.09
CA PHE A 242 -13.57 16.08 -7.24
C PHE A 242 -13.28 17.13 -6.15
N GLU A 243 -13.40 18.42 -6.48
CA GLU A 243 -13.29 19.51 -5.49
C GLU A 243 -14.37 19.41 -4.39
N ALA A 244 -15.60 19.09 -4.77
CA ALA A 244 -16.69 18.87 -3.82
C ALA A 244 -16.41 17.72 -2.85
N LEU A 245 -15.91 16.58 -3.37
CA LEU A 245 -15.54 15.42 -2.55
C LEU A 245 -14.37 15.74 -1.61
N ALA A 246 -13.35 16.47 -2.09
CA ALA A 246 -12.22 16.89 -1.27
C ALA A 246 -12.61 17.90 -0.18
N THR A 247 -13.60 18.76 -0.46
CA THR A 247 -14.15 19.71 0.51
C THR A 247 -14.96 18.99 1.59
N ALA A 248 -15.83 18.05 1.20
CA ALA A 248 -16.58 17.22 2.13
C ALA A 248 -15.64 16.46 3.10
N ARG A 249 -14.54 15.90 2.60
CA ARG A 249 -13.50 15.22 3.40
C ARG A 249 -12.86 16.10 4.47
N SER A 250 -12.69 17.39 4.21
CA SER A 250 -12.03 18.30 5.17
C SER A 250 -12.83 18.49 6.46
N SER A 251 -14.13 18.16 6.45
CA SER A 251 -15.01 18.29 7.61
C SER A 251 -14.96 17.10 8.58
N THR A 252 -14.58 15.90 8.13
CA THR A 252 -14.70 14.65 8.90
C THR A 252 -13.44 14.24 9.67
N HIS A 253 -12.34 15.01 9.62
CA HIS A 253 -11.04 14.74 10.29
C HIS A 253 -10.37 13.39 9.96
N SER A 254 -10.94 12.59 9.06
CA SER A 254 -10.47 11.28 8.63
C SER A 254 -9.79 11.34 7.25
N ALA A 255 -8.62 10.69 7.13
CA ALA A 255 -7.88 10.60 5.88
C ALA A 255 -8.49 9.52 4.96
N HIS A 256 -9.59 9.87 4.28
CA HIS A 256 -10.20 8.99 3.29
C HIS A 256 -9.56 9.12 1.90
N VAL A 257 -9.46 8.01 1.18
CA VAL A 257 -9.07 7.92 -0.24
C VAL A 257 -10.32 7.78 -1.10
N SER A 258 -10.34 8.37 -2.29
CA SER A 258 -11.37 8.10 -3.31
C SER A 258 -10.78 7.26 -4.43
N PHE A 259 -11.61 6.44 -5.08
CA PHE A 259 -11.22 5.71 -6.28
C PHE A 259 -11.89 6.31 -7.51
N LEU A 260 -11.13 6.49 -8.59
CA LEU A 260 -11.66 6.72 -9.93
C LEU A 260 -11.41 5.45 -10.75
N ILE A 261 -12.49 4.77 -11.11
CA ILE A 261 -12.50 3.54 -11.90
C ILE A 261 -12.91 3.91 -13.32
N ILE A 262 -12.05 3.67 -14.31
CA ILE A 262 -12.33 3.94 -15.72
C ILE A 262 -12.58 2.60 -16.41
N MET A 263 -13.80 2.37 -16.88
CA MET A 263 -14.16 1.19 -17.65
C MET A 263 -14.20 1.58 -19.12
N THR A 264 -13.23 1.13 -19.91
CA THR A 264 -13.04 1.59 -21.31
C THR A 264 -12.61 0.48 -22.23
N ASP A 265 -12.95 0.61 -23.51
CA ASP A 265 -12.55 -0.31 -24.57
C ASP A 265 -11.59 0.32 -25.59
N GLY A 266 -11.10 1.54 -25.32
CA GLY A 266 -10.37 2.32 -26.31
C GLY A 266 -9.27 3.18 -25.72
N ALA A 267 -8.29 3.50 -26.56
CA ALA A 267 -7.32 4.54 -26.27
C ALA A 267 -8.00 5.93 -26.35
N PRO A 268 -7.49 6.95 -25.63
CA PRO A 268 -8.06 8.30 -25.69
C PRO A 268 -8.03 8.88 -27.11
N THR A 269 -9.18 9.38 -27.55
CA THR A 269 -9.36 10.02 -28.86
C THR A 269 -9.76 11.49 -28.68
N PRO A 270 -9.38 12.39 -29.59
CA PRO A 270 -9.81 13.78 -29.50
C PRO A 270 -11.33 13.91 -29.74
N PRO A 271 -12.02 14.94 -29.24
CA PRO A 271 -13.49 15.07 -29.33
C PRO A 271 -14.05 15.10 -30.76
N ASN A 272 -13.21 15.43 -31.74
CA ASN A 272 -13.58 15.61 -33.14
C ASN A 272 -13.17 14.44 -34.05
N SER A 273 -12.49 13.42 -33.52
CA SER A 273 -12.05 12.24 -34.29
C SER A 273 -12.05 11.01 -33.41
N GLY A 274 -12.64 9.91 -33.88
CA GLY A 274 -12.60 8.61 -33.19
C GLY A 274 -11.26 7.87 -33.34
N VAL A 275 -10.24 8.51 -33.94
CA VAL A 275 -8.92 7.90 -34.12
C VAL A 275 -8.00 8.34 -32.96
N PRO A 276 -7.36 7.39 -32.25
CA PRO A 276 -6.40 7.72 -31.20
C PRO A 276 -5.25 8.57 -31.74
N THR A 277 -4.84 9.58 -30.97
CA THR A 277 -3.70 10.44 -31.32
C THR A 277 -2.77 10.59 -30.13
N PRO A 278 -1.44 10.73 -30.34
CA PRO A 278 -0.49 10.96 -29.25
C PRO A 278 -0.82 12.21 -28.41
N GLN A 279 -1.42 13.22 -29.03
CA GLN A 279 -1.84 14.44 -28.34
C GLN A 279 -3.02 14.20 -27.40
N ALA A 280 -4.02 13.41 -27.83
CA ALA A 280 -5.16 13.04 -26.98
C ALA A 280 -4.71 12.14 -25.82
N ALA A 281 -3.83 11.17 -26.08
CA ALA A 281 -3.21 10.32 -25.08
C ALA A 281 -2.46 11.15 -24.02
N ALA A 282 -1.58 12.05 -24.45
CA ALA A 282 -0.84 12.94 -23.55
C ALA A 282 -1.76 13.89 -22.76
N ALA A 283 -2.84 14.39 -23.37
CA ALA A 283 -3.82 15.23 -22.68
C ALA A 283 -4.57 14.45 -21.58
N ALA A 284 -4.93 13.19 -21.84
CA ALA A 284 -5.58 12.32 -20.88
C ALA A 284 -4.66 12.00 -19.69
N LEU A 285 -3.41 11.58 -19.94
CA LEU A 285 -2.43 11.33 -18.89
C LEU A 285 -2.16 12.57 -18.03
N ASN A 286 -2.01 13.74 -18.66
CA ASN A 286 -1.84 14.99 -17.91
C ASN A 286 -3.06 15.36 -17.06
N ALA A 287 -4.28 15.04 -17.51
CA ALA A 287 -5.49 15.23 -16.71
C ALA A 287 -5.52 14.29 -15.51
N LEU A 288 -5.17 13.01 -15.70
CA LEU A 288 -5.09 12.01 -14.62
C LEU A 288 -4.04 12.41 -13.57
N ARG A 289 -2.82 12.78 -13.99
CA ARG A 289 -1.76 13.27 -13.09
C ARG A 289 -2.21 14.47 -12.26
N ARG A 290 -2.89 15.43 -12.89
CA ARG A 290 -3.40 16.61 -12.17
C ARG A 290 -4.44 16.23 -11.13
N LEU A 291 -5.31 15.27 -11.43
CA LEU A 291 -6.31 14.78 -10.47
C LEU A 291 -5.64 14.07 -9.29
N THR A 292 -4.70 13.16 -9.54
CA THR A 292 -4.02 12.38 -8.48
C THR A 292 -3.06 13.23 -7.64
N GLN A 293 -2.50 14.30 -8.19
CA GLN A 293 -1.66 15.25 -7.44
C GLN A 293 -2.48 16.19 -6.54
N GLN A 294 -3.70 16.55 -6.94
CA GLN A 294 -4.53 17.52 -6.21
C GLN A 294 -5.52 16.88 -5.25
N PHE A 295 -5.96 15.66 -5.55
CA PHE A 295 -6.94 14.93 -4.78
C PHE A 295 -6.34 13.61 -4.28
N ALA A 296 -6.78 13.14 -3.11
CA ALA A 296 -6.41 11.82 -2.60
C ALA A 296 -7.16 10.73 -3.40
N LEU A 297 -6.70 10.50 -4.62
CA LEU A 297 -7.34 9.68 -5.64
C LEU A 297 -6.43 8.52 -6.05
N ARG A 298 -6.97 7.31 -6.06
CA ARG A 298 -6.37 6.13 -6.70
C ARG A 298 -7.13 5.80 -7.97
N LEU A 299 -6.43 5.32 -8.97
CA LEU A 299 -6.99 5.01 -10.28
C LEU A 299 -7.06 3.50 -10.48
N VAL A 300 -8.14 3.04 -11.08
CA VAL A 300 -8.26 1.67 -11.61
C VAL A 300 -8.77 1.81 -13.03
N VAL A 301 -8.15 1.12 -13.99
CA VAL A 301 -8.63 1.05 -15.37
C VAL A 301 -9.02 -0.38 -15.66
N ARG A 302 -10.27 -0.60 -16.06
CA ARG A 302 -10.78 -1.88 -16.51
C ARG A 302 -10.88 -1.86 -18.03
N LEU A 303 -10.06 -2.68 -18.69
CA LEU A 303 -10.00 -2.80 -20.14
C LEU A 303 -11.00 -3.84 -20.64
N CYS A 304 -11.96 -3.41 -21.45
CA CYS A 304 -12.95 -4.29 -22.08
C CYS A 304 -12.59 -4.56 -23.55
N THR A 305 -11.29 -4.68 -23.87
CA THR A 305 -10.78 -4.81 -25.24
C THR A 305 -9.44 -5.53 -25.28
N ASP A 306 -9.22 -6.30 -26.35
CA ASP A 306 -7.93 -6.89 -26.70
C ASP A 306 -7.14 -6.02 -27.72
N GLU A 307 -7.63 -4.81 -28.03
CA GLU A 307 -7.01 -3.94 -29.04
C GLU A 307 -5.64 -3.44 -28.58
N GLU A 308 -4.60 -3.81 -29.34
CA GLU A 308 -3.19 -3.51 -29.04
C GLU A 308 -2.93 -2.02 -28.73
N ALA A 309 -3.60 -1.11 -29.44
CA ALA A 309 -3.44 0.33 -29.22
C ALA A 309 -3.94 0.79 -27.84
N ALA A 310 -5.07 0.24 -27.37
CA ALA A 310 -5.63 0.56 -26.05
C ALA A 310 -4.80 -0.10 -24.95
N VAL A 311 -4.48 -1.39 -25.12
CA VAL A 311 -3.67 -2.17 -24.18
C VAL A 311 -2.29 -1.55 -24.00
N SER A 312 -1.59 -1.20 -25.10
CA SER A 312 -0.27 -0.55 -25.04
C SER A 312 -0.31 0.78 -24.32
N PHE A 313 -1.32 1.62 -24.61
CA PHE A 313 -1.46 2.93 -23.97
C PHE A 313 -1.62 2.81 -22.45
N TRP A 314 -2.51 1.93 -21.98
CA TRP A 314 -2.77 1.78 -20.56
C TRP A 314 -1.63 1.08 -19.81
N ASN A 315 -0.96 0.11 -20.42
CA ASN A 315 0.23 -0.52 -19.85
C ASN A 315 1.41 0.48 -19.73
N GLU A 316 1.59 1.37 -20.71
CA GLU A 316 2.57 2.45 -20.62
C GLU A 316 2.21 3.45 -19.52
N ALA A 317 0.92 3.72 -19.31
CA ALA A 317 0.43 4.59 -18.24
C ALA A 317 0.66 3.97 -16.85
N ASP A 318 0.46 2.66 -16.71
CA ASP A 318 0.64 1.90 -15.48
C ASP A 318 2.11 1.84 -15.03
N ALA A 319 3.03 1.72 -15.99
CA ALA A 319 4.47 1.75 -15.73
C ALA A 319 4.99 3.12 -15.22
N GLU A 320 4.16 4.17 -15.24
CA GLU A 320 4.54 5.49 -14.79
C GLU A 320 4.51 5.62 -13.26
N VAL A 321 5.70 5.64 -12.64
CA VAL A 321 5.92 5.67 -11.18
C VAL A 321 5.12 6.75 -10.42
N GLU A 322 4.80 7.88 -11.06
CA GLU A 322 4.07 8.99 -10.44
C GLU A 322 2.55 8.81 -10.42
N LEU A 323 2.01 7.78 -11.08
CA LEU A 323 0.58 7.56 -11.25
C LEU A 323 0.13 6.35 -10.40
N PRO A 324 -0.73 6.54 -9.37
CA PRO A 324 -1.27 5.43 -8.57
C PRO A 324 -2.42 4.74 -9.34
N LEU A 325 -2.04 4.05 -10.41
CA LEU A 325 -2.92 3.34 -11.34
C LEU A 325 -2.76 1.83 -11.17
N ASP A 326 -3.86 1.10 -11.34
CA ASP A 326 -3.90 -0.35 -11.54
C ASP A 326 -4.69 -0.61 -12.84
N VAL A 327 -4.20 -1.48 -13.71
CA VAL A 327 -4.83 -1.81 -15.00
C VAL A 327 -5.26 -3.27 -14.98
N LEU A 328 -6.56 -3.50 -15.19
CA LEU A 328 -7.19 -4.81 -15.14
C LEU A 328 -7.76 -5.21 -16.49
N ASP A 329 -7.35 -6.36 -16.98
CA ASP A 329 -7.89 -7.00 -18.17
C ASP A 329 -9.18 -7.77 -17.85
N ASP A 330 -9.77 -8.45 -18.83
CA ASP A 330 -10.95 -9.27 -18.65
C ASP A 330 -10.74 -10.39 -17.60
N LEU A 331 -11.84 -10.91 -17.03
CA LEU A 331 -11.76 -11.92 -15.98
C LEU A 331 -10.89 -13.13 -16.40
N GLY A 332 -10.87 -13.47 -17.69
CA GLY A 332 -10.09 -14.58 -18.23
C GLY A 332 -8.61 -14.25 -18.36
N GLY A 333 -8.28 -13.08 -18.91
CA GLY A 333 -6.95 -12.52 -19.08
C GLY A 333 -6.25 -12.34 -17.74
N GLU A 334 -6.93 -11.70 -16.79
CA GLU A 334 -6.46 -11.56 -15.40
C GLU A 334 -6.15 -12.91 -14.74
N ALA A 335 -7.09 -13.87 -14.86
CA ALA A 335 -6.88 -15.20 -14.29
C ALA A 335 -5.69 -15.92 -14.93
N ALA A 336 -5.45 -15.70 -16.23
CA ALA A 336 -4.29 -16.23 -16.93
C ALA A 336 -2.99 -15.54 -16.47
N GLU A 337 -2.98 -14.22 -16.31
CA GLU A 337 -1.82 -13.46 -15.85
C GLU A 337 -1.40 -13.87 -14.43
N VAL A 338 -2.34 -13.88 -13.48
CA VAL A 338 -2.09 -14.32 -12.10
C VAL A 338 -1.50 -15.74 -12.08
N HIS A 339 -2.00 -16.63 -12.94
CA HIS A 339 -1.45 -17.98 -13.07
C HIS A 339 0.00 -17.95 -13.60
N ASN A 340 0.23 -17.22 -14.69
CA ASN A 340 1.52 -17.13 -15.40
C ASN A 340 2.61 -16.50 -14.54
N LYS A 341 2.27 -15.55 -13.66
CA LYS A 341 3.18 -14.92 -12.69
C LYS A 341 3.59 -15.86 -11.55
N GLY A 342 3.03 -17.07 -11.52
CA GLY A 342 3.39 -18.11 -10.58
C GLY A 342 2.45 -18.20 -9.37
N ASN A 343 1.30 -17.51 -9.40
CA ASN A 343 0.27 -17.57 -8.37
C ASN A 343 -0.85 -18.58 -8.69
N GLY A 344 -0.60 -19.52 -9.61
CA GLY A 344 -1.56 -20.58 -9.96
C GLY A 344 -1.97 -21.58 -8.86
N TRP A 345 -1.58 -21.33 -7.60
CA TRP A 345 -2.15 -21.99 -6.43
C TRP A 345 -3.50 -21.37 -6.02
N LEU A 346 -3.80 -20.16 -6.52
CA LEU A 346 -5.03 -19.42 -6.32
C LEU A 346 -5.91 -19.56 -7.56
N ALA A 347 -7.20 -19.84 -7.38
CA ALA A 347 -8.20 -19.65 -8.42
C ALA A 347 -8.69 -18.19 -8.38
N TYR A 348 -8.35 -17.43 -9.41
CA TYR A 348 -8.80 -16.05 -9.56
C TYR A 348 -10.31 -16.04 -9.85
N SER A 349 -11.10 -15.62 -8.87
CA SER A 349 -12.55 -15.74 -8.86
C SER A 349 -13.24 -14.43 -9.30
N PRO A 350 -14.51 -14.49 -9.76
CA PRO A 350 -15.28 -13.28 -10.06
C PRO A 350 -15.36 -12.30 -8.88
N ALA A 351 -15.42 -12.81 -7.65
CA ALA A 351 -15.46 -11.98 -6.46
C ALA A 351 -14.13 -11.26 -6.17
N LEU A 352 -12.98 -11.90 -6.47
CA LEU A 352 -11.67 -11.26 -6.39
C LEU A 352 -11.52 -10.18 -7.45
N HIS A 353 -11.93 -10.48 -8.68
CA HIS A 353 -11.94 -9.53 -9.78
C HIS A 353 -12.83 -8.32 -9.45
N LEU A 354 -14.03 -8.54 -8.92
CA LEU A 354 -14.96 -7.48 -8.50
C LEU A 354 -14.35 -6.55 -7.42
N LEU A 355 -13.61 -7.11 -6.46
CA LEU A 355 -12.93 -6.32 -5.44
C LEU A 355 -11.79 -5.47 -6.01
N ARG A 356 -11.01 -6.02 -6.96
CA ARG A 356 -9.93 -5.28 -7.62
C ARG A 356 -10.48 -4.20 -8.56
N GLU A 357 -11.44 -4.55 -9.43
CA GLU A 357 -12.03 -3.61 -10.40
C GLU A 357 -12.76 -2.44 -9.72
N SER A 358 -13.34 -2.67 -8.54
CA SER A 358 -14.01 -1.62 -7.76
C SER A 358 -13.05 -0.74 -6.95
N GLY A 359 -11.76 -1.02 -6.99
CA GLY A 359 -10.74 -0.36 -6.17
C GLY A 359 -10.71 -0.89 -4.74
N THR A 360 -9.52 -1.33 -4.34
CA THR A 360 -9.21 -1.89 -3.02
C THR A 360 -8.02 -1.19 -2.38
N THR A 361 -7.99 -1.11 -1.06
CA THR A 361 -6.83 -0.65 -0.28
C THR A 361 -5.90 -1.81 0.10
N ILE A 362 -6.29 -3.04 -0.24
CA ILE A 362 -5.54 -4.26 0.06
C ILE A 362 -4.43 -4.43 -0.97
N GLY A 363 -3.26 -3.83 -0.71
CA GLY A 363 -2.11 -3.92 -1.63
C GLY A 363 -1.58 -5.34 -1.89
N LEU A 364 -2.06 -6.36 -1.18
CA LEU A 364 -1.74 -7.77 -1.50
C LEU A 364 -2.47 -8.27 -2.76
N LEU A 365 -3.64 -7.71 -3.08
CA LEU A 365 -4.40 -8.08 -4.27
C LEU A 365 -3.74 -7.51 -5.54
N ASP A 366 -3.21 -6.29 -5.46
CA ASP A 366 -2.48 -5.62 -6.54
C ASP A 366 -1.19 -6.40 -6.90
N LEU A 367 -0.60 -7.16 -5.96
CA LEU A 367 0.61 -7.94 -6.23
C LEU A 367 0.36 -9.25 -7.01
N LEU A 368 -0.90 -9.65 -7.24
CA LEU A 368 -1.25 -10.98 -7.76
C LEU A 368 -0.83 -11.21 -9.21
N ASP A 369 -0.92 -10.17 -10.02
CA ASP A 369 -0.55 -10.10 -11.44
C ASP A 369 0.77 -9.38 -11.65
N GLU A 370 1.27 -8.57 -10.69
CA GLU A 370 2.61 -8.01 -10.81
C GLU A 370 3.71 -9.06 -10.67
N ARG A 371 3.61 -9.92 -9.65
CA ARG A 371 4.68 -10.88 -9.31
C ARG A 371 4.19 -12.13 -8.60
N LYS A 372 5.07 -13.12 -8.55
CA LYS A 372 4.89 -14.25 -7.65
C LYS A 372 4.82 -13.77 -6.19
N LEU A 373 3.76 -14.15 -5.49
CA LEU A 373 3.64 -13.89 -4.06
C LEU A 373 4.66 -14.71 -3.28
N ARG A 374 5.25 -14.10 -2.25
CA ARG A 374 6.15 -14.78 -1.33
C ARG A 374 5.36 -15.80 -0.52
N PRO A 375 5.99 -16.88 -0.03
CA PRO A 375 5.27 -17.93 0.69
C PRO A 375 4.41 -17.41 1.87
N GLY A 376 4.90 -16.42 2.64
CA GLY A 376 4.11 -15.79 3.70
C GLY A 376 2.94 -14.93 3.21
N GLU A 377 3.12 -14.20 2.11
CA GLU A 377 2.05 -13.41 1.47
C GLU A 377 0.95 -14.33 0.93
N ALA A 378 1.35 -15.42 0.27
CA ALA A 378 0.45 -16.46 -0.22
C ALA A 378 -0.31 -17.15 0.93
N ALA A 379 0.36 -17.41 2.05
CA ALA A 379 -0.26 -17.99 3.24
C ALA A 379 -1.31 -17.06 3.86
N VAL A 380 -1.00 -15.76 4.02
CA VAL A 380 -1.95 -14.76 4.51
C VAL A 380 -3.18 -14.70 3.60
N LEU A 381 -2.98 -14.57 2.29
CA LEU A 381 -4.09 -14.51 1.34
C LEU A 381 -4.91 -15.81 1.36
N ALA A 382 -4.27 -16.97 1.37
CA ALA A 382 -4.97 -18.25 1.44
C ALA A 382 -5.78 -18.42 2.75
N GLY A 383 -5.26 -17.91 3.87
CA GLY A 383 -5.99 -17.85 5.13
C GLY A 383 -7.25 -16.98 5.03
N LEU A 384 -7.15 -15.80 4.39
CA LEU A 384 -8.30 -14.90 4.17
C LEU A 384 -9.38 -15.52 3.28
N LEU A 385 -8.97 -16.37 2.33
CA LEU A 385 -9.87 -17.02 1.38
C LEU A 385 -10.59 -18.26 1.97
N ASN A 386 -10.00 -18.94 2.95
CA ASN A 386 -10.50 -20.23 3.46
C ASN A 386 -11.36 -20.15 4.74
N LEU A 387 -11.53 -18.98 5.37
CA LEU A 387 -12.32 -18.85 6.61
C LEU A 387 -13.83 -18.89 6.31
N PHE A 388 -14.45 -20.07 6.39
CA PHE A 388 -15.90 -20.21 6.52
C PHE A 388 -16.34 -19.79 7.93
N TRP A 389 -17.52 -19.15 8.04
CA TRP A 389 -18.31 -19.18 9.27
C TRP A 389 -19.69 -19.70 8.96
N THR A 390 -20.12 -20.70 9.74
CA THR A 390 -21.54 -21.02 9.91
C THR A 390 -22.10 -20.14 11.04
N SER A 391 -23.34 -19.67 10.90
CA SER A 391 -24.05 -18.74 11.81
C SER A 391 -23.74 -18.90 13.32
N PRO A 392 -23.78 -17.83 14.13
CA PRO A 392 -23.60 -17.91 15.60
C PRO A 392 -24.55 -18.89 16.31
N CYS A 393 -25.69 -19.24 15.70
CA CYS A 393 -26.59 -20.26 16.24
C CYS A 393 -26.07 -21.71 16.09
N MET A 394 -25.16 -21.96 15.13
CA MET A 394 -24.53 -23.27 14.90
C MET A 394 -23.30 -23.50 15.79
N GLN A 395 -22.67 -22.46 16.32
CA GLN A 395 -21.53 -22.60 17.24
C GLN A 395 -21.90 -23.29 18.56
N VAL A 396 -23.08 -22.98 19.08
CA VAL A 396 -23.58 -23.62 20.30
C VAL A 396 -23.89 -25.09 20.05
N LEU A 397 -24.45 -25.45 18.88
CA LEU A 397 -24.75 -26.85 18.55
C LEU A 397 -23.50 -27.65 18.18
N ALA A 398 -22.55 -27.07 17.44
CA ALA A 398 -21.32 -27.73 17.03
C ALA A 398 -20.39 -27.99 18.23
N GLY A 399 -20.27 -27.02 19.15
CA GLY A 399 -19.54 -27.19 20.41
C GLY A 399 -20.18 -28.18 21.39
N LEU A 400 -21.45 -28.55 21.19
CA LEU A 400 -22.18 -29.53 22.03
C LEU A 400 -22.24 -30.93 21.41
N LEU A 401 -21.96 -31.10 20.10
CA LEU A 401 -22.18 -32.37 19.39
C LEU A 401 -20.96 -32.92 18.63
N LEU A 402 -19.92 -32.12 18.40
CA LEU A 402 -18.72 -32.57 17.67
C LEU A 402 -17.46 -32.13 18.42
N ASP A 403 -16.74 -33.12 18.94
CA ASP A 403 -15.50 -33.01 19.73
C ASP A 403 -14.28 -32.61 18.86
N GLY A 404 -14.43 -31.60 17.99
CA GLY A 404 -13.40 -31.18 17.05
C GLY A 404 -13.51 -29.69 16.74
N GLY A 405 -12.88 -28.88 17.59
CA GLY A 405 -12.86 -27.43 17.46
C GLY A 405 -12.24 -26.98 16.13
N ASP A 406 -12.85 -25.98 15.50
CA ASP A 406 -12.22 -25.18 14.45
C ASP A 406 -11.10 -24.34 15.08
N GLU A 407 -9.92 -24.95 15.27
CA GLU A 407 -8.72 -24.27 15.75
C GLU A 407 -8.28 -23.16 14.78
N ALA A 408 -7.53 -22.16 15.26
CA ALA A 408 -6.87 -21.19 14.40
C ALA A 408 -6.00 -21.91 13.33
N LEU A 409 -5.76 -21.27 12.17
CA LEU A 409 -4.74 -21.82 11.27
C LEU A 409 -3.38 -21.78 12.00
N PRO A 410 -2.58 -22.87 11.95
CA PRO A 410 -1.23 -22.91 12.52
C PRO A 410 -0.38 -21.72 12.05
N ASP A 411 0.60 -21.27 12.84
CA ASP A 411 1.36 -20.09 12.42
C ASP A 411 2.25 -20.44 11.22
N TRP A 412 2.04 -19.77 10.08
CA TRP A 412 2.85 -19.98 8.88
C TRP A 412 4.36 -19.86 9.15
N GLN A 413 4.79 -19.00 10.07
CA GLN A 413 6.21 -18.79 10.35
C GLN A 413 6.86 -19.99 11.05
N TYR A 414 6.09 -20.72 11.85
CA TYR A 414 6.62 -21.77 12.73
C TYR A 414 6.17 -23.19 12.32
N GLU A 415 4.98 -23.31 11.73
CA GLU A 415 4.26 -24.57 11.53
C GLU A 415 3.83 -24.74 10.06
N GLN A 416 4.74 -24.47 9.10
CA GLN A 416 4.43 -24.46 7.66
C GLN A 416 3.74 -25.72 7.14
N ALA A 417 4.19 -26.91 7.58
CA ALA A 417 3.61 -28.18 7.14
C ALA A 417 2.20 -28.36 7.68
N GLU A 418 1.96 -28.01 8.94
CA GLU A 418 0.66 -28.10 9.61
C GLU A 418 -0.28 -27.03 9.08
N PHE A 419 0.20 -25.81 8.84
CA PHE A 419 -0.56 -24.76 8.16
C PHE A 419 -1.03 -25.24 6.79
N VAL A 420 -0.15 -25.79 5.96
CA VAL A 420 -0.52 -26.26 4.62
C VAL A 420 -1.48 -27.44 4.69
N ASN A 421 -1.30 -28.37 5.64
CA ASN A 421 -2.22 -29.50 5.82
C ASN A 421 -3.59 -29.04 6.36
N ALA A 422 -3.62 -28.09 7.30
CA ALA A 422 -4.83 -27.45 7.81
C ALA A 422 -5.54 -26.68 6.71
N LEU A 423 -4.79 -25.97 5.87
CA LEU A 423 -5.31 -25.26 4.71
C LEU A 423 -5.84 -26.22 3.64
N ALA A 424 -5.17 -27.35 3.39
CA ALA A 424 -5.64 -28.39 2.46
C ALA A 424 -6.96 -29.01 2.93
N SER A 425 -7.03 -29.38 4.21
CA SER A 425 -8.26 -29.93 4.81
C SER A 425 -9.39 -28.90 4.88
N ARG A 426 -9.09 -27.61 5.06
CA ARG A 426 -10.08 -26.51 5.02
C ARG A 426 -10.49 -26.15 3.61
N SER A 427 -9.58 -26.14 2.63
CA SER A 427 -9.93 -25.77 1.26
C SER A 427 -10.86 -26.78 0.58
N MET A 428 -10.74 -28.07 0.94
CA MET A 428 -11.74 -29.08 0.55
C MET A 428 -13.14 -28.80 1.13
N ARG A 429 -13.24 -28.03 2.22
CA ARG A 429 -14.49 -27.62 2.88
C ARG A 429 -14.93 -26.20 2.50
N ALA A 430 -14.02 -25.35 2.03
CA ALA A 430 -14.21 -23.92 1.79
C ALA A 430 -14.89 -23.58 0.44
N GLY A 431 -15.57 -24.55 -0.17
CA GLY A 431 -16.29 -24.36 -1.43
C GLY A 431 -15.39 -24.19 -2.66
N THR A 432 -16.04 -24.02 -3.80
CA THR A 432 -15.40 -23.86 -5.11
C THR A 432 -15.70 -22.48 -5.68
N ALA A 433 -14.74 -21.89 -6.39
CA ALA A 433 -14.98 -20.72 -7.22
C ALA A 433 -14.84 -21.05 -8.71
N PHE A 434 -15.51 -20.27 -9.54
CA PHE A 434 -15.38 -20.35 -10.98
C PHE A 434 -14.01 -19.82 -11.42
N ASP A 435 -13.19 -20.68 -12.03
CA ASP A 435 -11.94 -20.30 -12.69
C ASP A 435 -12.25 -20.04 -14.17
N ALA A 436 -12.20 -18.78 -14.60
CA ALA A 436 -12.52 -18.36 -15.96
C ALA A 436 -11.60 -18.96 -17.03
N ARG A 437 -10.32 -19.22 -16.70
CA ARG A 437 -9.36 -19.87 -17.59
C ARG A 437 -9.72 -21.35 -17.80
N ARG A 438 -10.14 -22.06 -16.74
CA ARG A 438 -10.55 -23.48 -16.83
C ARG A 438 -12.02 -23.66 -17.23
N ARG A 439 -12.82 -22.59 -17.16
CA ARG A 439 -14.29 -22.58 -17.35
C ARG A 439 -15.01 -23.62 -16.50
N LYS A 440 -14.55 -23.80 -15.26
CA LYS A 440 -15.06 -24.81 -14.32
C LYS A 440 -14.93 -24.31 -12.88
N LEU A 441 -15.78 -24.85 -12.00
CA LEU A 441 -15.62 -24.71 -10.57
C LEU A 441 -14.40 -25.48 -10.07
N VAL A 442 -13.53 -24.80 -9.34
CA VAL A 442 -12.31 -25.36 -8.72
C VAL A 442 -12.21 -24.88 -7.27
N PRO A 443 -11.47 -25.59 -6.40
CA PRO A 443 -11.15 -25.06 -5.07
C PRO A 443 -10.50 -23.68 -5.19
N ILE A 444 -10.91 -22.73 -4.35
CA ILE A 444 -10.35 -21.36 -4.36
C ILE A 444 -8.83 -21.40 -4.13
N VAL A 445 -8.36 -22.31 -3.28
CA VAL A 445 -6.95 -22.53 -2.98
C VAL A 445 -6.57 -23.97 -3.31
N ASP A 446 -5.67 -24.15 -4.26
CA ASP A 446 -5.03 -25.44 -4.48
C ASP A 446 -3.89 -25.62 -3.47
N ALA A 447 -4.20 -26.30 -2.37
CA ALA A 447 -3.25 -26.54 -1.29
C ALA A 447 -2.08 -27.44 -1.70
N THR A 448 -2.22 -28.28 -2.74
CA THR A 448 -1.12 -29.12 -3.26
C THR A 448 -0.14 -28.27 -4.06
N ALA A 449 -0.67 -27.40 -4.93
CA ALA A 449 0.12 -26.39 -5.62
C ALA A 449 0.75 -25.38 -4.65
N LEU A 450 0.08 -25.05 -3.53
CA LEU A 450 0.66 -24.23 -2.48
C LEU A 450 1.77 -24.99 -1.73
N LYS A 451 1.57 -26.28 -1.39
CA LYS A 451 2.58 -27.11 -0.68
C LYS A 451 3.90 -27.22 -1.45
N SER A 452 3.81 -27.48 -2.74
CA SER A 452 4.99 -27.55 -3.63
C SER A 452 5.72 -26.20 -3.77
N LYS A 453 5.03 -25.07 -3.49
CA LYS A 453 5.61 -23.72 -3.45
C LYS A 453 6.08 -23.31 -2.05
N ALA A 454 5.45 -23.85 -1.02
CA ALA A 454 5.64 -23.57 0.40
C ALA A 454 6.86 -24.27 0.99
N ALA A 455 7.22 -25.45 0.49
CA ALA A 455 8.35 -26.23 1.00
C ALA A 455 9.65 -25.86 0.27
N PRO A 456 10.58 -25.07 0.86
CA PRO A 456 11.97 -25.21 0.49
C PRO A 456 12.42 -26.58 1.00
N ARG A 457 12.68 -27.55 0.11
CA ARG A 457 13.22 -28.90 0.39
C ARG A 457 13.53 -29.17 1.88
N LEU A 458 12.52 -29.64 2.62
CA LEU A 458 12.74 -30.31 3.89
C LEU A 458 13.17 -31.73 3.52
N ASP A 459 14.43 -32.03 3.78
CA ASP A 459 15.03 -33.35 3.63
C ASP A 459 14.23 -34.35 4.47
N THR A 460 13.66 -35.36 3.82
CA THR A 460 12.63 -36.24 4.40
C THR A 460 13.17 -37.38 5.27
N ASP A 461 14.41 -37.31 5.74
CA ASP A 461 15.08 -38.48 6.31
C ASP A 461 14.98 -38.66 7.84
N ASN A 462 14.21 -37.84 8.57
CA ASN A 462 14.12 -37.96 10.05
C ASN A 462 12.69 -37.89 10.62
N TYR A 463 11.78 -38.73 10.11
CA TYR A 463 10.37 -38.77 10.56
C TYR A 463 10.00 -39.96 11.46
N THR A 464 10.92 -40.48 12.27
CA THR A 464 10.63 -41.62 13.18
C THR A 464 10.56 -41.29 14.68
N ASP A 465 10.85 -40.06 15.12
CA ASP A 465 10.94 -39.76 16.57
C ASP A 465 9.79 -38.95 17.19
N ILE A 466 8.84 -38.43 16.40
CA ILE A 466 7.75 -37.58 16.95
C ILE A 466 6.56 -38.41 17.46
N ALA A 467 6.41 -39.67 17.03
CA ALA A 467 5.34 -40.56 17.51
C ALA A 467 5.48 -40.98 18.99
N ARG A 468 6.60 -40.65 19.65
CA ARG A 468 6.88 -41.08 21.03
C ARG A 468 6.57 -40.03 22.11
N THR A 469 6.29 -38.78 21.72
CA THR A 469 6.15 -37.66 22.68
C THR A 469 4.71 -37.15 22.87
N MET A 470 3.70 -37.82 22.28
CA MET A 470 2.28 -37.45 22.43
C MET A 470 1.55 -38.22 23.56
N SER A 471 2.22 -38.59 24.65
CA SER A 471 1.58 -39.37 25.73
C SER A 471 1.61 -38.72 27.13
N THR A 472 2.03 -37.46 27.27
CA THR A 472 2.04 -36.83 28.59
C THR A 472 1.80 -35.33 28.49
N PHE A 473 0.55 -34.87 28.57
CA PHE A 473 0.20 -33.66 29.34
C PHE A 473 -1.26 -33.74 29.83
N PRO A 474 -1.56 -33.33 31.07
CA PRO A 474 -2.87 -33.50 31.71
C PRO A 474 -3.83 -32.34 31.44
N GLU A 475 -5.12 -32.64 31.57
CA GLU A 475 -6.25 -31.71 31.62
C GLU A 475 -6.12 -30.70 32.78
N SER A 476 -6.80 -29.57 32.61
CA SER A 476 -7.02 -28.45 33.54
C SER A 476 -6.03 -27.28 33.45
N GLU A 477 -6.44 -26.25 32.71
CA GLU A 477 -6.56 -24.87 33.24
C GLU A 477 -7.54 -24.08 32.37
N THR A 478 -8.65 -23.65 32.98
CA THR A 478 -9.70 -22.82 32.41
C THR A 478 -9.21 -21.39 32.19
N ILE A 479 -9.28 -20.89 30.95
CA ILE A 479 -9.05 -19.47 30.63
C ILE A 479 -10.41 -18.80 30.39
N THR A 480 -11.08 -18.44 31.48
CA THR A 480 -11.99 -17.30 31.50
C THR A 480 -11.16 -16.10 31.95
N ASP A 481 -10.64 -15.30 31.02
CA ASP A 481 -10.30 -13.86 31.15
C ASP A 481 -9.43 -13.34 29.98
N VAL A 482 -9.93 -13.46 28.74
CA VAL A 482 -9.33 -12.75 27.58
C VAL A 482 -10.42 -12.06 26.75
N HIS A 483 -11.29 -11.31 27.45
CA HIS A 483 -12.20 -10.33 26.83
C HIS A 483 -12.00 -8.95 27.46
N ARG A 484 -10.83 -8.35 27.16
CA ARG A 484 -10.61 -6.91 27.05
C ARG A 484 -9.24 -6.73 26.38
N ASP A 485 -9.12 -5.76 25.48
CA ASP A 485 -7.90 -5.36 24.78
C ASP A 485 -7.64 -6.05 23.42
N TRP A 486 -8.61 -5.93 22.51
CA TRP A 486 -8.34 -5.98 21.06
C TRP A 486 -8.45 -4.58 20.47
N GLU A 487 -7.30 -3.90 20.32
CA GLU A 487 -7.13 -2.73 19.44
C GLU A 487 -6.45 -3.17 18.14
N PRO A 488 -6.82 -2.57 16.98
CA PRO A 488 -6.32 -3.00 15.68
C PRO A 488 -4.84 -2.63 15.49
N THR A 489 -3.98 -3.63 15.33
CA THR A 489 -2.55 -3.42 15.04
C THR A 489 -2.33 -3.18 13.55
N ALA A 490 -1.97 -1.94 13.24
CA ALA A 490 -1.41 -1.51 11.96
C ALA A 490 -0.03 -2.17 11.72
N SER A 491 0.14 -2.82 10.58
CA SER A 491 1.46 -3.15 10.04
C SER A 491 1.82 -2.10 8.97
N THR A 492 2.83 -1.23 9.11
CA THR A 492 3.80 -0.99 10.18
C THR A 492 4.28 0.46 10.04
N MET A 493 3.70 1.41 10.78
CA MET A 493 4.60 2.29 11.53
C MET A 493 5.10 1.37 12.64
N SER A 494 6.41 1.22 12.84
CA SER A 494 6.85 0.84 14.17
C SER A 494 6.13 1.81 15.10
N THR A 495 5.25 1.34 15.98
CA THR A 495 4.73 2.19 17.04
C THR A 495 5.98 2.78 17.64
N PHE A 496 6.20 4.08 17.49
CA PHE A 496 7.39 4.70 18.04
C PHE A 496 7.25 4.43 19.55
N ARG A 497 8.10 3.54 20.07
CA ARG A 497 8.14 3.16 21.49
C ARG A 497 9.29 3.95 22.10
N PRO A 498 9.13 5.27 22.29
CA PRO A 498 10.23 6.15 22.69
C PRO A 498 10.87 5.68 23.98
N LEU A 499 10.06 5.15 24.91
CA LEU A 499 10.54 4.68 26.19
C LEU A 499 11.43 3.45 26.05
N GLU A 500 11.00 2.43 25.28
CA GLU A 500 11.82 1.23 25.05
C GLU A 500 13.09 1.55 24.27
N ALA A 501 13.00 2.39 23.24
CA ALA A 501 14.15 2.85 22.47
C ALA A 501 15.11 3.68 23.33
N PHE A 502 14.59 4.53 24.22
CA PHE A 502 15.38 5.30 25.17
C PHE A 502 16.07 4.41 26.20
N ILE A 503 15.36 3.44 26.78
CA ILE A 503 15.91 2.48 27.75
C ILE A 503 17.00 1.64 27.08
N GLY A 504 16.75 1.13 25.86
CA GLY A 504 17.74 0.39 25.09
C GLY A 504 18.98 1.25 24.76
N GLY A 505 18.77 2.49 24.33
CA GLY A 505 19.84 3.46 24.08
C GLY A 505 20.65 3.80 25.33
N LEU A 506 19.99 3.95 26.48
CA LEU A 506 20.63 4.18 27.77
C LEU A 506 21.52 2.99 28.17
N PHE A 507 21.02 1.76 28.03
CA PHE A 507 21.82 0.56 28.34
C PHE A 507 23.06 0.44 27.44
N ILE A 508 22.90 0.66 26.13
CA ILE A 508 24.03 0.64 25.19
C ILE A 508 25.03 1.75 25.51
N GLY A 509 24.54 2.96 25.79
CA GLY A 509 25.37 4.11 26.15
C GLY A 509 26.18 3.88 27.44
N VAL A 510 25.53 3.36 28.49
CA VAL A 510 26.19 2.99 29.75
C VAL A 510 27.23 1.89 29.51
N ALA A 511 26.90 0.85 28.74
CA ALA A 511 27.85 -0.22 28.42
C ALA A 511 29.08 0.29 27.66
N CYS A 512 28.90 1.15 26.65
CA CYS A 512 30.00 1.78 25.93
C CYS A 512 30.84 2.71 26.83
N GLY A 513 30.19 3.47 27.71
CA GLY A 513 30.84 4.37 28.66
C GLY A 513 31.70 3.62 29.67
N VAL A 514 31.16 2.56 30.28
CA VAL A 514 31.88 1.65 31.18
C VAL A 514 33.09 1.05 30.46
N TYR A 515 32.91 0.50 29.25
CA TYR A 515 34.04 -0.03 28.48
C TYR A 515 35.12 1.03 28.22
N MET A 516 34.73 2.26 27.88
CA MET A 516 35.67 3.35 27.65
C MET A 516 36.42 3.78 28.91
N LEU A 517 35.75 3.81 30.07
CA LEU A 517 36.37 4.15 31.36
C LEU A 517 37.43 3.12 31.77
N PHE A 518 37.12 1.82 31.65
CA PHE A 518 38.03 0.75 32.05
C PHE A 518 39.12 0.48 31.02
N SER A 519 38.80 0.52 29.73
CA SER A 519 39.74 0.18 28.66
C SER A 519 40.51 1.39 28.13
N ARG A 520 40.11 2.61 28.49
CA ARG A 520 40.60 3.90 27.92
C ARG A 520 40.56 3.95 26.38
N ARG A 521 39.70 3.13 25.78
CA ARG A 521 39.60 2.91 24.33
C ARG A 521 38.15 2.90 23.90
N ILE A 522 37.93 3.10 22.61
CA ILE A 522 36.60 3.17 22.01
C ILE A 522 36.04 1.75 21.81
N ALA A 523 34.77 1.52 22.15
CA ALA A 523 34.08 0.26 21.88
C ALA A 523 33.82 0.09 20.37
N GLY A 524 34.14 -1.09 19.82
CA GLY A 524 33.90 -1.37 18.41
C GLY A 524 34.12 -2.84 18.06
N CYS A 525 33.15 -3.43 17.36
CA CYS A 525 33.10 -4.87 17.08
C CYS A 525 34.26 -5.32 16.16
N SER A 526 34.49 -4.63 15.03
CA SER A 526 35.59 -4.98 14.10
C SER A 526 36.97 -4.86 14.73
N GLY A 527 37.19 -3.88 15.62
CA GLY A 527 38.47 -3.71 16.31
C GLY A 527 38.73 -4.79 17.37
N ALA A 528 37.69 -5.23 18.07
CA ALA A 528 37.76 -6.35 19.00
C ALA A 528 38.01 -7.67 18.26
N LEU A 529 37.27 -7.93 17.18
CA LEU A 529 37.41 -9.13 16.35
C LEU A 529 38.78 -9.20 15.65
N LYS A 530 39.24 -8.08 15.06
CA LYS A 530 40.58 -7.99 14.44
C LYS A 530 41.70 -8.27 15.45
N ALA A 531 41.56 -7.79 16.68
CA ALA A 531 42.56 -8.08 17.70
C ALA A 531 42.51 -9.52 18.19
N LEU A 532 41.33 -10.15 18.18
CA LEU A 532 41.18 -11.57 18.53
C LEU A 532 41.76 -12.49 17.44
N LEU A 533 41.63 -12.12 16.17
CA LEU A 533 42.08 -12.93 15.02
C LEU A 533 43.54 -12.67 14.61
N LEU A 534 44.01 -11.41 14.70
CA LEU A 534 45.27 -10.97 14.07
C LEU A 534 46.15 -10.10 14.99
N GLY A 535 45.70 -9.77 16.20
CA GLY A 535 46.41 -8.83 17.09
C GLY A 535 46.82 -9.46 18.43
N PRO A 536 47.52 -8.70 19.28
CA PRO A 536 47.83 -9.15 20.63
C PRO A 536 46.52 -9.30 21.44
N HIS A 537 46.42 -10.42 22.14
CA HIS A 537 45.28 -10.83 22.97
C HIS A 537 45.15 -9.94 24.23
N GLU A 538 44.73 -8.69 24.03
CA GLU A 538 44.43 -7.76 25.12
C GLU A 538 43.17 -8.20 25.88
N THR A 539 43.28 -8.30 27.21
CA THR A 539 42.23 -8.79 28.11
C THR A 539 40.91 -8.04 27.94
N SER A 540 40.96 -6.73 27.70
CA SER A 540 39.75 -5.90 27.50
C SER A 540 38.96 -6.27 26.24
N LYS A 541 39.63 -6.64 25.14
CA LYS A 541 38.97 -7.03 23.89
C LYS A 541 38.41 -8.44 23.94
N ILE A 542 39.08 -9.35 24.66
CA ILE A 542 38.58 -10.69 24.95
C ILE A 542 37.34 -10.61 25.84
N ALA A 543 37.41 -9.81 26.93
CA ALA A 543 36.28 -9.60 27.82
C ALA A 543 35.08 -8.96 27.07
N PHE A 544 35.33 -7.99 26.20
CA PHE A 544 34.29 -7.37 25.37
C PHE A 544 33.62 -8.37 24.42
N THR A 545 34.42 -9.15 23.68
CA THR A 545 33.88 -10.13 22.71
C THR A 545 33.17 -11.29 23.42
N GLY A 546 33.75 -11.77 24.52
CA GLY A 546 33.17 -12.80 25.36
C GLY A 546 31.84 -12.37 25.97
N GLY A 547 31.76 -11.12 26.47
CA GLY A 547 30.51 -10.54 26.98
C GLY A 547 29.42 -10.40 25.92
N LEU A 548 29.77 -10.07 24.69
CA LEU A 548 28.82 -9.99 23.57
C LEU A 548 28.25 -11.38 23.22
N LEU A 549 29.13 -12.40 23.15
CA LEU A 549 28.72 -13.78 22.85
C LEU A 549 27.91 -14.40 23.99
N SER A 550 28.34 -14.21 25.24
CA SER A 550 27.63 -14.73 26.40
C SER A 550 26.29 -14.05 26.61
N GLY A 551 26.21 -12.73 26.38
CA GLY A 551 24.94 -12.00 26.41
C GLY A 551 23.94 -12.50 25.36
N GLY A 552 24.39 -12.72 24.13
CA GLY A 552 23.55 -13.32 23.07
C GLY A 552 23.11 -14.74 23.41
N ALA A 553 24.01 -15.58 23.92
CA ALA A 553 23.69 -16.95 24.32
C ALA A 553 22.71 -17.00 25.50
N LEU A 554 22.89 -16.13 26.51
CA LEU A 554 22.00 -16.03 27.66
C LEU A 554 20.60 -15.57 27.23
N MET A 555 20.52 -14.56 26.38
CA MET A 555 19.24 -14.09 25.84
C MET A 555 18.54 -15.16 24.99
N LYS A 556 19.31 -15.99 24.25
CA LYS A 556 18.76 -17.14 23.52
C LYS A 556 18.15 -18.19 24.44
N VAL A 557 18.71 -18.40 25.64
CA VAL A 557 18.17 -19.33 26.64
C VAL A 557 16.93 -18.76 27.33
N LEU A 558 16.95 -17.47 27.68
CA LEU A 558 15.86 -16.83 28.42
C LEU A 558 14.64 -16.51 27.54
N LEU A 559 14.88 -16.14 26.29
CA LEU A 559 13.86 -15.71 25.32
C LEU A 559 14.11 -16.38 23.97
N PRO A 560 13.96 -17.71 23.88
CA PRO A 560 14.22 -18.46 22.65
C PRO A 560 13.36 -17.98 21.47
N SER A 561 12.16 -17.47 21.74
CA SER A 561 11.25 -16.87 20.75
C SER A 561 11.77 -15.58 20.10
N SER A 562 12.76 -14.90 20.69
CA SER A 562 13.34 -13.64 20.16
C SER A 562 14.49 -13.87 19.17
N PHE A 563 14.97 -15.10 19.01
CA PHE A 563 16.07 -15.43 18.10
C PHE A 563 15.58 -16.33 16.97
N SER A 564 15.53 -15.81 15.75
CA SER A 564 15.28 -16.63 14.56
C SER A 564 16.43 -17.62 14.31
N ALA A 565 16.13 -18.75 13.68
CA ALA A 565 17.15 -19.69 13.23
C ALA A 565 18.16 -18.96 12.31
N PRO A 566 19.48 -19.13 12.50
CA PRO A 566 20.47 -18.50 11.64
C PRO A 566 20.27 -18.99 10.20
N PRO A 567 20.37 -18.10 9.20
CA PRO A 567 20.21 -18.49 7.80
C PRO A 567 21.25 -19.55 7.42
N ALA A 568 20.87 -20.46 6.52
CA ALA A 568 21.78 -21.50 6.03
C ALA A 568 23.08 -20.87 5.50
N PRO A 569 24.26 -21.46 5.81
CA PRO A 569 25.53 -20.95 5.33
C PRO A 569 25.52 -20.93 3.79
N SER A 570 25.61 -19.74 3.22
CA SER A 570 25.59 -19.51 1.78
C SER A 570 26.85 -18.78 1.33
N LEU A 571 27.25 -18.99 0.08
CA LEU A 571 28.37 -18.25 -0.52
C LEU A 571 28.13 -16.74 -0.51
N VAL A 572 26.87 -16.33 -0.64
CA VAL A 572 26.47 -14.91 -0.55
C VAL A 572 26.74 -14.36 0.85
N LEU A 573 26.39 -15.10 1.90
CA LEU A 573 26.67 -14.69 3.28
C LEU A 573 28.19 -14.59 3.53
N ALA A 574 28.96 -15.58 3.05
CA ALA A 574 30.42 -15.56 3.14
C ALA A 574 31.03 -14.36 2.41
N PHE A 575 30.59 -14.08 1.18
CA PHE A 575 31.05 -12.93 0.39
C PHE A 575 30.66 -11.61 1.05
N SER A 576 29.41 -11.49 1.55
CA SER A 576 28.96 -10.29 2.27
C SER A 576 29.81 -10.03 3.52
N GLY A 577 30.19 -11.08 4.27
CA GLY A 577 31.07 -10.96 5.43
C GLY A 577 32.48 -10.48 5.06
N ILE A 578 33.03 -10.96 3.94
CA ILE A 578 34.32 -10.49 3.41
C ILE A 578 34.23 -9.03 3.01
N CYS A 579 33.20 -8.63 2.26
CA CYS A 579 32.98 -7.23 1.86
C CYS A 579 32.83 -6.30 3.06
N VAL A 580 32.06 -6.71 4.08
CA VAL A 580 31.94 -5.95 5.34
C VAL A 580 33.28 -5.89 6.07
N GLY A 581 34.04 -6.98 6.10
CA GLY A 581 35.40 -7.01 6.64
C GLY A 581 36.34 -6.00 5.98
N ILE A 582 36.38 -5.97 4.65
CA ILE A 582 37.17 -5.02 3.86
C ILE A 582 36.69 -3.59 4.11
N GLY A 583 35.37 -3.35 4.05
CA GLY A 583 34.78 -2.02 4.26
C GLY A 583 35.10 -1.44 5.64
N THR A 584 34.99 -2.26 6.70
CA THR A 584 35.32 -1.81 8.06
C THR A 584 36.83 -1.63 8.29
N ALA A 585 37.68 -2.35 7.54
CA ALA A 585 39.12 -2.14 7.55
C ALA A 585 39.51 -0.82 6.85
N LEU A 586 38.92 -0.53 5.68
CA LEU A 586 39.15 0.72 4.93
C LEU A 586 38.65 1.95 5.70
N ALA A 587 37.50 1.84 6.37
CA ALA A 587 36.96 2.91 7.20
C ALA A 587 37.65 3.07 8.57
N ASN A 588 38.59 2.17 8.91
CA ASN A 588 39.26 2.10 10.21
C ASN A 588 38.26 2.02 11.39
N GLY A 589 37.15 1.29 11.19
CA GLY A 589 36.07 1.13 12.14
C GLY A 589 34.79 0.54 11.52
N CYS A 590 33.89 0.04 12.37
CA CYS A 590 32.56 -0.46 11.96
C CYS A 590 31.46 0.55 12.28
N THR A 591 30.26 0.26 11.79
CA THR A 591 29.01 0.99 12.09
C THR A 591 28.81 1.18 13.59
N SER A 592 29.05 0.16 14.43
CA SER A 592 28.90 0.30 15.89
C SER A 592 29.95 1.25 16.50
N GLY A 593 31.20 1.23 16.03
CA GLY A 593 32.26 2.11 16.52
C GLY A 593 32.11 3.57 16.07
N HIS A 594 31.78 3.79 14.80
CA HIS A 594 31.55 5.13 14.26
C HIS A 594 30.19 5.71 14.70
N GLY A 595 29.15 4.90 14.72
CA GLY A 595 27.79 5.29 15.11
C GLY A 595 27.64 5.56 16.60
N LEU A 596 27.92 4.56 17.46
CA LEU A 596 27.66 4.68 18.90
C LEU A 596 28.67 5.61 19.60
N CYS A 597 29.97 5.35 19.42
CA CYS A 597 31.02 6.09 20.13
C CYS A 597 31.62 7.25 19.32
N GLY A 598 31.60 7.15 17.99
CA GLY A 598 32.25 8.10 17.09
C GLY A 598 31.46 9.41 16.93
N LEU A 599 30.15 9.31 16.73
CA LEU A 599 29.25 10.46 16.63
C LEU A 599 29.04 11.16 17.96
N SER A 600 28.92 10.41 19.07
CA SER A 600 28.82 10.98 20.43
C SER A 600 30.05 11.78 20.85
N ARG A 601 31.22 11.49 20.26
CA ARG A 601 32.47 12.26 20.43
C ARG A 601 32.67 13.37 19.39
N LEU A 602 31.69 13.63 18.54
CA LEU A 602 31.75 14.64 17.47
C LEU A 602 32.97 14.48 16.55
N SER A 603 33.35 13.23 16.25
CA SER A 603 34.51 12.98 15.40
C SER A 603 34.18 13.17 13.92
N TYR A 604 34.89 14.08 13.24
CA TYR A 604 34.69 14.37 11.81
C TYR A 604 34.74 13.11 10.93
N ARG A 605 35.70 12.21 11.18
CA ARG A 605 35.81 10.92 10.46
C ARG A 605 34.55 10.06 10.58
N SER A 606 33.88 10.09 11.72
CA SER A 606 32.67 9.30 11.98
C SER A 606 31.44 9.94 11.36
N PHE A 607 31.39 11.27 11.33
CA PHE A 607 30.33 12.01 10.66
C PHE A 607 30.30 11.73 9.16
N VAL A 608 31.47 11.52 8.54
CA VAL A 608 31.57 11.13 7.12
C VAL A 608 31.35 9.64 6.91
N ALA A 609 31.87 8.77 7.78
CA ALA A 609 31.80 7.32 7.59
C ALA A 609 30.38 6.75 7.74
N VAL A 610 29.56 7.26 8.67
CA VAL A 610 28.22 6.69 8.94
C VAL A 610 27.27 6.81 7.75
N PRO A 611 27.13 7.98 7.07
CA PRO A 611 26.31 8.08 5.86
C PRO A 611 26.78 7.25 4.67
N ILE A 612 28.05 6.82 4.64
CA ILE A 612 28.59 5.96 3.57
C ILE A 612 28.25 4.48 3.84
N PHE A 613 28.02 4.11 5.10
CA PHE A 613 27.62 2.75 5.46
C PHE A 613 26.13 2.47 5.30
N MET A 614 25.31 3.53 5.39
CA MET A 614 23.86 3.50 5.14
C MET A 614 23.62 3.60 3.64
#